data_AF-A0AAD1L8H1-F1
#
_entry.id   AF-A0AAD1L8H1-F1
#
_cell.length_a   1.000
_cell.length_b   1.000
_cell.length_c   1.000
_cell.angle_alpha   90.00
_cell.angle_beta   90.00
_cell.angle_gamma   90.00
#
_symmetry.space_group_name_H-M   'P 1'
#
loop_
_entity.id
_entity.type
_entity.pdbx_description
1 polymer ?
#
loop_
_entity_poly.entity_id
_entity_poly.type
_entity_poly.pdbx_seq_one_letter_code
_entity_poly.pdbx_strand_id
1 'polypeptide(L)'
;MSPFQGQERNSEGNMVDRPEGKEIKRVVVVNNQAFITTSLNHLYMSSYPFDDPRLKPGGPGIDYKFFDDTYYLYRPGKHKSKGKYVDAHMRPESPGAAWGTVVFMKAALAHLTEGYKANYQNLPDKEPEVVGYKGWTRMRCDLDAGK
;
A
#
# COMPACT_ATOMS: atom_id res chain seq x y z
N MET A 1 -5.43 6.35 15.86
CA MET A 1 -5.20 6.48 14.41
C MET A 1 -4.81 7.93 14.14
N SER A 2 -3.54 8.20 13.84
CA SER A 2 -3.11 9.55 13.44
C SER A 2 -3.69 9.84 12.05
N PRO A 3 -4.47 10.92 11.81
CA PRO A 3 -5.40 10.94 10.68
C PRO A 3 -4.83 11.35 9.32
N PHE A 4 -3.53 11.61 9.16
CA PHE A 4 -3.09 12.46 8.03
C PHE A 4 -1.86 11.99 7.25
N GLN A 5 -1.20 10.90 7.62
CA GLN A 5 0.12 10.59 7.04
C GLN A 5 0.09 9.75 5.75
N GLY A 6 -1.08 9.49 5.16
CA GLY A 6 -1.17 8.69 3.92
C GLY A 6 -2.22 9.17 2.94
N GLN A 7 -2.65 10.42 3.06
CA GLN A 7 -3.71 11.00 2.23
C GLN A 7 -3.16 12.14 1.38
N GLU A 8 -3.64 12.26 0.15
CA GLU A 8 -3.38 13.40 -0.73
C GLU A 8 -4.71 14.06 -1.11
N ARG A 9 -4.65 15.32 -1.56
CA ARG A 9 -5.86 16.06 -1.96
C ARG A 9 -6.31 15.62 -3.35
N ASN A 10 -7.56 15.20 -3.46
CA ASN A 10 -8.19 14.96 -4.74
C ASN A 10 -8.52 16.29 -5.47
N SER A 11 -9.09 16.20 -6.66
CA SER A 11 -9.50 17.35 -7.50
C SER A 11 -10.59 18.22 -6.85
N GLU A 12 -11.32 17.70 -5.87
CA GLU A 12 -12.33 18.41 -5.08
C GLU A 12 -11.75 19.01 -3.78
N GLY A 13 -10.44 18.83 -3.54
CA GLY A 13 -9.74 19.32 -2.36
C GLY A 13 -9.89 18.45 -1.11
N ASN A 14 -10.55 17.29 -1.21
CA ASN A 14 -10.73 16.32 -0.13
C ASN A 14 -9.46 15.48 0.07
N MET A 15 -9.11 15.18 1.32
CA MET A 15 -8.00 14.26 1.63
C MET A 15 -8.46 12.82 1.42
N VAL A 16 -7.80 12.08 0.52
CA VAL A 16 -8.13 10.70 0.15
C VAL A 16 -6.91 9.78 0.20
N ASP A 17 -7.12 8.52 0.58
CA ASP A 17 -6.10 7.46 0.67
C ASP A 17 -6.23 6.41 -0.45
N ARG A 18 -7.19 6.59 -1.36
CA ARG A 18 -7.53 5.65 -2.43
C ARG A 18 -7.77 6.40 -3.74
N PRO A 19 -7.52 5.77 -4.90
CA PRO A 19 -7.80 6.39 -6.18
C PRO A 19 -9.31 6.55 -6.35
N GLU A 20 -9.77 7.75 -6.69
CA GLU A 20 -11.16 7.98 -7.04
C GLU A 20 -11.39 7.67 -8.51
N GLY A 21 -12.44 6.88 -8.82
CA GLY A 21 -12.69 6.41 -10.18
C GLY A 21 -12.74 7.52 -11.24
N LYS A 22 -13.29 8.69 -10.90
CA LYS A 22 -13.37 9.87 -11.78
C LYS A 22 -12.01 10.51 -12.09
N GLU A 23 -10.99 10.23 -11.29
CA GLU A 23 -9.65 10.80 -11.41
C GLU A 23 -8.64 9.83 -12.03
N ILE A 24 -9.02 8.56 -12.21
CA ILE A 24 -8.15 7.57 -12.82
C ILE A 24 -7.86 7.98 -14.27
N LYS A 25 -6.60 8.36 -14.52
CA LYS A 25 -6.11 8.71 -15.86
C LYS A 25 -5.61 7.48 -16.59
N ARG A 26 -4.95 6.56 -15.86
CA ARG A 26 -4.31 5.40 -16.46
C ARG A 26 -4.25 4.24 -15.46
N VAL A 27 -4.46 3.03 -15.98
CA VAL A 27 -4.19 1.78 -15.28
C VAL A 27 -3.21 0.97 -16.13
N VAL A 28 -2.10 0.56 -15.53
CA VAL A 28 -1.08 -0.28 -16.16
C VAL A 28 -0.92 -1.54 -15.31
N VAL A 29 -0.87 -2.70 -15.93
CA VAL A 29 -0.56 -3.96 -15.24
C VAL A 29 0.73 -4.53 -15.82
N VAL A 30 1.75 -4.68 -14.98
CA VAL A 30 3.03 -5.28 -15.35
C VAL A 30 3.43 -6.26 -14.25
N ASN A 31 3.84 -7.47 -14.64
CA ASN A 31 4.24 -8.53 -13.71
C ASN A 31 3.21 -8.78 -12.58
N ASN A 32 1.92 -8.83 -12.94
CA ASN A 32 0.77 -9.00 -12.04
C ASN A 32 0.65 -7.96 -10.90
N GLN A 33 1.29 -6.80 -11.05
CA GLN A 33 1.06 -5.61 -10.23
C GLN A 33 0.34 -4.55 -11.05
N ALA A 34 -0.74 -3.99 -10.49
CA ALA A 34 -1.44 -2.86 -11.07
C ALA A 34 -0.85 -1.53 -10.57
N PHE A 35 -0.72 -0.58 -11.49
CA PHE A 35 -0.30 0.80 -11.25
C PHE A 35 -1.41 1.71 -11.75
N ILE A 36 -1.90 2.60 -10.89
CA ILE A 36 -3.01 3.50 -11.17
C ILE A 36 -2.51 4.92 -11.00
N THR A 37 -2.48 5.68 -12.08
CA THR A 37 -2.08 7.08 -12.08
C THR A 37 -3.32 7.96 -12.20
N THR A 38 -3.48 8.94 -11.31
CA THR A 38 -4.60 9.89 -11.36
C THR A 38 -4.30 11.09 -12.26
N SER A 39 -5.31 11.92 -12.52
CA SER A 39 -5.18 13.20 -13.23
C SER A 39 -4.24 14.18 -12.52
N LEU A 40 -4.09 14.06 -11.19
CA LEU A 40 -3.15 14.81 -10.37
C LEU A 40 -1.75 14.16 -10.29
N ASN A 41 -1.50 13.10 -11.05
CA ASN A 41 -0.27 12.30 -11.05
C ASN A 41 0.04 11.60 -9.72
N HIS A 42 -0.98 11.34 -8.88
CA HIS A 42 -0.80 10.44 -7.75
C HIS A 42 -0.65 9.02 -8.27
N LEU A 43 0.38 8.32 -7.80
CA LEU A 43 0.65 6.93 -8.17
C LEU A 43 0.17 6.00 -7.07
N TYR A 44 -0.80 5.15 -7.42
CA TYR A 44 -1.26 4.06 -6.58
C TYR A 44 -0.80 2.73 -7.18
N MET A 45 -0.62 1.73 -6.33
CA MET A 45 -0.20 0.42 -6.76
C MET A 45 -0.81 -0.68 -5.92
N SER A 46 -1.19 -1.78 -6.57
CA SER A 46 -1.62 -2.97 -5.88
C SER A 46 -0.45 -3.64 -5.17
N SER A 47 -0.75 -4.53 -4.22
CA SER A 47 0.23 -5.49 -3.71
C SER A 47 0.93 -6.26 -4.84
N TYR A 48 2.24 -6.49 -4.69
CA TYR A 48 3.01 -7.33 -5.60
C TYR A 48 2.68 -8.83 -5.37
N PRO A 49 2.61 -9.67 -6.42
CA PRO A 49 2.27 -11.12 -6.38
C PRO A 49 3.21 -12.06 -5.62
N PHE A 50 4.08 -11.56 -4.74
CA PHE A 50 4.87 -12.41 -3.87
C PHE A 50 4.80 -11.93 -2.44
N ASP A 51 4.54 -12.87 -1.54
CA ASP A 51 4.63 -12.63 -0.10
C ASP A 51 6.10 -12.47 0.31
N ASP A 52 6.33 -11.59 1.27
CA ASP A 52 7.66 -11.39 1.85
C ASP A 52 8.15 -12.70 2.48
N PRO A 53 9.33 -13.23 2.08
CA PRO A 53 9.84 -14.49 2.62
C PRO A 53 10.03 -14.44 4.14
N ARG A 54 10.22 -13.25 4.72
CA ARG A 54 10.33 -13.07 6.18
C ARG A 54 9.03 -13.33 6.91
N LEU A 55 7.89 -13.24 6.22
CA LEU A 55 6.54 -13.43 6.75
C LEU A 55 5.95 -14.81 6.40
N LYS A 56 6.71 -15.70 5.75
CA LYS A 56 6.29 -17.09 5.55
C LYS A 56 6.27 -17.84 6.90
N PRO A 57 5.46 -18.91 7.05
CA PRO A 57 5.45 -19.73 8.26
C PRO A 57 6.87 -20.15 8.69
N GLY A 58 7.23 -19.89 9.96
CA GLY A 58 8.58 -20.14 10.48
C GLY A 58 9.63 -19.08 10.11
N GLY A 59 9.24 -18.02 9.41
CA GLY A 59 10.10 -16.89 9.08
C GLY A 59 10.44 -16.02 10.30
N PRO A 60 11.47 -15.16 10.19
CA PRO A 60 11.92 -14.30 11.29
C PRO A 60 10.98 -13.15 11.61
N GLY A 61 9.99 -12.82 10.75
CA GLY A 61 9.22 -11.59 10.87
C GLY A 61 9.98 -10.35 10.39
N ILE A 62 9.40 -9.17 10.61
CA ILE A 62 9.97 -7.87 10.20
C ILE A 62 9.96 -6.92 11.38
N ASP A 63 11.15 -6.47 11.79
CA ASP A 63 11.29 -5.37 12.73
C ASP A 63 11.07 -4.03 12.00
N TYR A 64 10.30 -3.14 12.62
CA TYR A 64 9.99 -1.83 12.07
C TYR A 64 9.81 -0.79 13.17
N LYS A 65 9.88 0.49 12.77
CA LYS A 65 9.57 1.62 13.63
C LYS A 65 8.33 2.35 13.13
N PHE A 66 7.48 2.80 14.03
CA PHE A 66 6.36 3.67 13.67
C PHE A 66 6.25 4.83 14.65
N PHE A 67 5.71 5.95 14.16
CA PHE A 67 5.47 7.12 14.99
C PHE A 67 4.13 6.96 15.72
N ASP A 68 4.18 6.84 17.04
CA ASP A 68 3.00 6.80 17.89
C ASP A 68 2.78 8.16 18.54
N ASP A 69 1.81 8.92 18.04
CA ASP A 69 1.30 10.13 18.68
C ASP A 69 0.06 9.89 19.52
N THR A 70 -0.49 8.67 19.54
CA THR A 70 -1.81 8.31 20.08
C THR A 70 -1.80 7.91 21.55
N TYR A 71 -0.61 7.84 22.17
CA TYR A 71 -0.41 7.46 23.57
C TYR A 71 -1.31 8.21 24.58
N TYR A 72 -1.72 9.44 24.25
CA TYR A 72 -2.63 10.26 25.08
C TYR A 72 -4.08 9.78 25.10
N LEU A 73 -4.51 8.95 24.15
CA LEU A 73 -5.87 8.42 24.09
C LEU A 73 -6.20 7.49 25.26
N TYR A 74 -5.16 6.93 25.91
CA TYR A 74 -5.28 5.93 26.97
C TYR A 74 -5.04 6.48 28.38
N ARG A 75 -4.90 7.81 28.56
CA ARG A 75 -4.67 8.46 29.86
C ARG A 75 -5.77 9.49 30.21
N PRO A 76 -6.11 9.67 31.51
CA PRO A 76 -6.92 10.80 31.96
C PRO A 76 -6.16 12.12 31.70
N GLY A 77 -6.83 13.13 31.15
CA GLY A 77 -6.20 14.41 30.75
C GLY A 77 -5.66 14.42 29.31
N LYS A 78 -6.56 14.24 28.33
CA LYS A 78 -6.28 14.06 26.90
C LYS A 78 -5.56 15.26 26.26
N HIS A 79 -4.24 15.30 26.33
CA HIS A 79 -3.43 16.23 25.55
C HIS A 79 -2.62 15.46 24.51
N LYS A 80 -2.68 15.87 23.23
CA LYS A 80 -1.85 15.27 22.17
C LYS A 80 -0.41 15.18 22.65
N SER A 81 0.12 13.97 22.69
CA SER A 81 1.51 13.75 23.03
C SER A 81 2.40 14.31 21.91
N LYS A 82 3.66 14.64 22.19
CA LYS A 82 4.62 15.01 21.14
C LYS A 82 4.96 13.87 20.18
N GLY A 83 4.39 12.68 20.42
CA GLY A 83 4.66 11.44 19.71
C GLY A 83 6.08 10.93 19.93
N LYS A 84 6.28 9.65 19.68
CA LYS A 84 7.62 9.03 19.67
C LYS A 84 7.67 7.91 18.65
N TYR A 85 8.86 7.65 18.12
CA TYR A 85 9.09 6.41 17.38
C TYR A 85 9.12 5.25 18.35
N VAL A 86 8.41 4.18 18.01
CA VAL A 86 8.31 2.94 18.79
C VAL A 86 8.78 1.79 17.91
N ASP A 87 9.63 0.94 18.47
CA ASP A 87 10.03 -0.34 17.87
C ASP A 87 8.89 -1.35 17.95
N ALA A 88 8.64 -2.05 16.84
CA ALA A 88 7.64 -3.10 16.75
C ALA A 88 8.11 -4.22 15.82
N HIS A 89 7.40 -5.35 15.91
CA HIS A 89 7.74 -6.57 15.19
C HIS A 89 6.50 -7.15 14.52
N MET A 90 6.55 -7.27 13.19
CA MET A 90 5.53 -7.93 12.38
C MET A 90 5.83 -9.43 12.32
N ARG A 91 4.92 -10.24 12.87
CA ARG A 91 5.09 -11.69 12.98
C ARG A 91 4.59 -12.39 11.71
N PRO A 92 5.19 -13.52 11.32
CA PRO A 92 4.68 -14.34 10.21
C PRO A 92 3.22 -14.79 10.39
N GLU A 93 2.77 -15.00 11.64
CA GLU A 93 1.40 -15.43 11.94
C GLU A 93 0.39 -14.27 11.82
N SER A 94 0.87 -13.02 11.73
CA SER A 94 0.05 -11.84 11.56
C SER A 94 0.70 -10.89 10.54
N PRO A 95 0.76 -11.30 9.27
CA PRO A 95 1.51 -10.58 8.24
C PRO A 95 0.76 -9.34 7.73
N GLY A 96 -0.44 -9.06 8.22
CA GLY A 96 -1.29 -7.96 7.73
C GLY A 96 -2.05 -8.35 6.45
N ALA A 97 -2.20 -7.38 5.54
CA ALA A 97 -2.96 -7.59 4.31
C ALA A 97 -2.30 -8.61 3.38
N ALA A 98 -3.11 -9.51 2.83
CA ALA A 98 -2.68 -10.50 1.84
C ALA A 98 -2.53 -9.88 0.44
N TRP A 99 -1.78 -10.55 -0.43
CA TRP A 99 -1.73 -10.18 -1.85
C TRP A 99 -3.14 -10.12 -2.46
N GLY A 100 -3.35 -9.14 -3.35
CA GLY A 100 -4.57 -8.87 -4.09
C GLY A 100 -5.62 -8.07 -3.32
N THR A 101 -5.40 -7.77 -2.03
CA THR A 101 -6.44 -7.18 -1.16
C THR A 101 -6.32 -5.67 -0.98
N VAL A 102 -5.21 -5.06 -1.41
CA VAL A 102 -4.88 -3.67 -1.10
C VAL A 102 -4.30 -2.92 -2.30
N VAL A 103 -4.59 -1.62 -2.33
CA VAL A 103 -4.00 -0.62 -3.22
C VAL A 103 -3.49 0.51 -2.34
N PHE A 104 -2.21 0.83 -2.44
CA PHE A 104 -1.60 1.92 -1.67
C PHE A 104 -1.17 3.05 -2.58
N MET A 105 -1.35 4.28 -2.09
CA MET A 105 -0.66 5.43 -2.65
C MET A 105 0.83 5.31 -2.33
N LYS A 106 1.70 5.50 -3.32
CA LYS A 106 3.14 5.35 -3.12
C LYS A 106 3.66 6.26 -2.00
N ALA A 107 3.22 7.52 -1.98
CA ALA A 107 3.62 8.49 -0.97
C ALA A 107 3.16 8.08 0.46
N ALA A 108 2.05 7.36 0.59
CA ALA A 108 1.59 6.87 1.89
C ALA A 108 2.47 5.75 2.46
N LEU A 109 3.18 4.99 1.62
CA LEU A 109 3.97 3.84 2.09
C LEU A 109 5.05 4.22 3.11
N ALA A 110 5.59 5.44 3.04
CA ALA A 110 6.54 5.95 4.03
C ALA A 110 5.98 6.01 5.46
N HIS A 111 4.66 5.95 5.60
CA HIS A 111 3.93 6.08 6.86
C HIS A 111 3.10 4.83 7.19
N LEU A 112 3.19 3.79 6.36
CA LEU A 112 2.48 2.53 6.55
C LEU A 112 3.48 1.42 6.90
N THR A 113 3.05 0.51 7.78
CA THR A 113 3.84 -0.68 8.12
C THR A 113 4.07 -1.59 6.90
N GLU A 114 3.17 -1.54 5.93
CA GLU A 114 3.28 -2.23 4.64
C GLU A 114 4.53 -1.80 3.86
N GLY A 115 4.96 -0.54 4.02
CA GLY A 115 6.19 -0.01 3.43
C GLY A 115 7.48 -0.66 3.94
N TYR A 116 7.43 -1.58 4.91
CA TYR A 116 8.59 -2.38 5.36
C TYR A 116 8.72 -3.75 4.67
N LYS A 117 7.68 -4.19 3.96
CA LYS A 117 7.66 -5.48 3.27
C LYS A 117 8.42 -5.39 1.94
N ALA A 118 9.06 -6.49 1.54
CA ALA A 118 9.89 -6.60 0.35
C ALA A 118 9.11 -6.31 -0.94
N ASN A 119 7.83 -6.68 -0.98
CA ASN A 119 6.92 -6.43 -2.10
C ASN A 119 6.58 -4.94 -2.32
N TYR A 120 6.90 -4.07 -1.35
CA TYR A 120 6.74 -2.62 -1.45
C TYR A 120 8.07 -1.85 -1.43
N GLN A 121 9.20 -2.53 -1.61
CA GLN A 121 10.50 -1.89 -1.77
C GLN A 121 10.81 -1.61 -3.24
N ASN A 122 11.62 -0.58 -3.50
CA ASN A 122 12.14 -0.25 -4.84
C ASN A 122 11.04 -0.05 -5.90
N LEU A 123 9.90 0.52 -5.49
CA LEU A 123 8.77 0.78 -6.37
C LEU A 123 9.09 1.95 -7.33
N PRO A 124 8.59 1.93 -8.57
CA PRO A 124 8.84 2.99 -9.55
C PRO A 124 8.11 4.29 -9.16
N ASP A 125 8.67 5.46 -9.52
CA ASP A 125 8.05 6.78 -9.27
C ASP A 125 6.95 7.16 -10.25
N LYS A 126 6.82 6.39 -11.33
CA LYS A 126 5.80 6.54 -12.37
C LYS A 126 5.32 5.15 -12.80
N GLU A 127 4.18 5.10 -13.48
CA GLU A 127 3.76 3.83 -14.06
C GLU A 127 4.83 3.28 -15.03
N PRO A 128 5.10 1.96 -15.01
CA PRO A 128 6.03 1.36 -15.96
C PRO A 128 5.57 1.54 -17.41
N GLU A 129 6.52 1.57 -18.33
CA GLU A 129 6.21 1.51 -19.75
C GLU A 129 5.72 0.11 -20.12
N VAL A 130 4.65 0.05 -20.90
CA VAL A 130 4.08 -1.20 -21.38
C VAL A 130 4.66 -1.47 -22.77
N VAL A 131 5.66 -2.33 -22.85
CA VAL A 131 6.32 -2.71 -24.11
C VAL A 131 5.77 -4.04 -24.62
N GLY A 132 5.37 -4.10 -25.90
CA GLY A 132 5.00 -5.35 -26.56
C GLY A 132 3.68 -5.98 -26.08
N TYR A 133 2.80 -5.22 -25.43
CA TYR A 133 1.49 -5.71 -25.01
C TYR A 133 0.63 -6.08 -26.23
N LYS A 134 0.37 -7.38 -26.39
CA LYS A 134 -0.43 -7.94 -27.49
C LYS A 134 -1.94 -7.88 -27.24
N GLY A 135 -2.37 -7.31 -26.11
CA GLY A 135 -3.77 -7.19 -25.72
C GLY A 135 -4.32 -8.41 -24.99
N TRP A 136 -5.22 -8.16 -24.05
CA TRP A 136 -6.35 -9.03 -23.73
C TRP A 136 -7.59 -8.34 -24.30
N THR A 137 -8.24 -8.95 -25.29
CA THR A 137 -9.43 -8.35 -25.94
C THR A 137 -10.61 -8.28 -24.97
N ARG A 138 -10.66 -9.17 -23.96
CA ARG A 138 -11.60 -9.16 -22.83
C ARG A 138 -10.94 -9.79 -21.60
N MET A 139 -11.12 -9.20 -20.42
CA MET A 139 -10.86 -9.92 -19.16
C MET A 139 -11.91 -11.03 -19.05
N ARG A 140 -11.50 -12.28 -19.27
CA ARG A 140 -12.32 -13.45 -18.95
C ARG A 140 -11.73 -14.05 -17.69
N CYS A 141 -12.46 -13.99 -16.58
CA CYS A 141 -12.14 -14.81 -15.42
C CYS A 141 -12.36 -16.27 -15.84
N ASP A 142 -11.27 -17.00 -16.00
CA ASP A 142 -11.31 -18.45 -16.11
C ASP A 142 -11.33 -19.02 -14.70
N LEU A 143 -12.50 -19.51 -14.27
CA LEU A 143 -12.69 -20.08 -12.93
C LEU A 143 -11.99 -21.44 -12.77
N ASP A 144 -11.50 -22.03 -13.85
CA ASP A 144 -10.79 -23.30 -13.85
C ASP A 144 -9.27 -23.13 -13.95
N ALA A 145 -8.78 -21.90 -14.16
CA ALA A 145 -7.35 -21.61 -14.11
C ALA A 145 -6.82 -21.78 -12.67
N GLY A 146 -6.24 -22.94 -12.39
CA GLY A 146 -5.66 -23.29 -11.09
C GLY A 146 -6.29 -24.49 -10.37
N LYS A 147 -7.21 -25.21 -11.02
CA LYS A 147 -7.61 -26.57 -10.61
C LYS A 147 -6.59 -27.62 -11.06
#